data_AF-A0A2N1HLP8-F1
#
_entry.id   AF-A0A2N1HLP8-F1
#
_cell.length_a   1.000
_cell.length_b   1.000
_cell.length_c   1.000
_cell.angle_alpha   90.00
_cell.angle_beta   90.00
_cell.angle_gamma   90.00
#
_symmetry.space_group_name_H-M   'P 1'
#
loop_
_entity.id
_entity.type
_entity.pdbx_description
1 polymer ?
#
loop_
_entity_poly.entity_id
_entity_poly.type
_entity_poly.pdbx_seq_one_letter_code
_entity_poly.pdbx_strand_id
1 'polypeptide(L)'
;MPKLTKEQMRLLIWLSYSATYFEICRQVGYSYRQVNGLKSYVNKDGVPYKFDMRTLNKLVNENLVQSEIIYPYGVKHEHYFLTQAGQVYVSMLAISK
;
A
#
# COMPACT_ATOMS: atom_id res chain seq x y z
N MET A 1 7.98 14.00 -11.05
CA MET A 1 7.19 13.19 -10.10
C MET A 1 5.81 12.92 -10.68
N PRO A 2 5.31 11.69 -10.66
CA PRO A 2 3.93 11.41 -11.06
C PRO A 2 2.95 12.22 -10.20
N LYS A 3 1.89 12.73 -10.84
CA LYS A 3 0.85 13.53 -10.21
C LYS A 3 -0.13 12.58 -9.53
N LEU A 4 0.07 12.35 -8.24
CA LEU A 4 -0.77 11.46 -7.42
C LEU A 4 -1.93 12.22 -6.76
N THR A 5 -3.07 11.57 -6.59
CA THR A 5 -4.17 12.10 -5.78
C THR A 5 -3.84 12.05 -4.28
N LYS A 6 -4.65 12.73 -3.46
CA LYS A 6 -4.51 12.67 -2.00
C LYS A 6 -4.65 11.24 -1.46
N GLU A 7 -5.55 10.42 -2.01
CA GLU A 7 -5.66 9.02 -1.57
C GLU A 7 -4.45 8.18 -1.97
N GLN A 8 -3.91 8.39 -3.18
CA GLN A 8 -2.74 7.67 -3.66
C GLN A 8 -1.49 8.01 -2.84
N MET A 9 -1.26 9.29 -2.55
CA MET A 9 -0.17 9.72 -1.68
C MET A 9 -0.34 9.17 -0.26
N ARG A 10 -1.57 9.15 0.27
CA ARG A 10 -1.84 8.60 1.61
C ARG A 10 -1.52 7.12 1.69
N LEU A 11 -1.98 6.34 0.70
CA LEU A 11 -1.70 4.91 0.63
C LEU A 11 -0.20 4.64 0.52
N LEU A 12 0.51 5.41 -0.31
CA LEU A 12 1.95 5.30 -0.49
C LEU A 12 2.73 5.62 0.79
N ILE A 13 2.36 6.69 1.51
CA ILE A 13 2.95 7.04 2.81
C ILE A 13 2.68 5.94 3.83
N TRP A 14 1.43 5.47 3.90
CA TRP A 14 1.07 4.44 4.86
C TRP A 14 1.85 3.14 4.63
N LEU A 15 2.00 2.70 3.37
CA LEU A 15 2.81 1.53 3.01
C LEU A 15 4.32 1.67 3.36
N SER A 16 4.81 2.89 3.59
CA SER A 16 6.20 3.13 4.00
C SER A 16 6.47 2.84 5.48
N TYR A 17 5.42 2.68 6.29
CA TYR A 17 5.57 2.44 7.72
C TYR A 17 6.02 1.00 7.99
N SER A 18 7.04 0.83 8.84
CA SER A 18 7.60 -0.51 9.15
C SER A 18 6.59 -1.49 9.75
N ALA A 19 5.52 -0.98 10.37
CA ALA A 19 4.45 -1.79 10.94
C ALA A 19 3.49 -2.39 9.89
N THR A 20 3.52 -1.94 8.63
CA THR A 20 2.54 -2.31 7.60
C THR A 20 2.99 -3.48 6.71
N TYR A 21 4.06 -4.19 7.09
CA TYR A 21 4.68 -5.25 6.27
C TYR A 21 3.77 -6.44 5.93
N PHE A 22 2.64 -6.63 6.64
CA PHE A 22 1.66 -7.67 6.27
C PHE A 22 0.30 -7.07 5.89
N GLU A 23 0.24 -5.76 5.71
CA GLU A 23 -1.02 -5.02 5.81
C GLU A 23 -1.76 -4.82 4.47
N ILE A 24 -1.14 -5.20 3.35
CA ILE A 24 -1.87 -5.47 2.10
C ILE A 24 -1.52 -6.88 1.67
N CYS A 25 -2.17 -7.86 2.30
CA CYS A 25 -2.09 -9.24 1.88
C CYS A 25 -3.38 -9.61 1.15
N ARG A 26 -3.31 -9.72 -0.18
CA ARG A 26 -4.41 -10.30 -0.95
C ARG A 26 -4.25 -11.81 -0.95
N GLN A 27 -5.21 -12.54 -0.37
CA GLN A 27 -5.20 -14.00 -0.46
C GLN A 27 -5.47 -14.43 -1.91
N VAL A 28 -4.56 -15.21 -2.49
CA VAL A 28 -4.69 -15.66 -3.88
C VAL A 28 -5.76 -16.75 -3.98
N GLY A 29 -6.67 -16.64 -4.94
CA GLY A 29 -7.81 -17.54 -5.10
C GLY A 29 -9.13 -17.04 -4.49
N TYR A 30 -9.09 -15.90 -3.78
CA TYR A 30 -10.28 -15.20 -3.27
C TYR A 30 -10.57 -13.92 -4.07
N SER A 31 -11.71 -13.29 -3.78
CA SER A 31 -12.14 -12.06 -4.46
C SER A 31 -11.02 -11.03 -4.49
N TYR A 32 -10.77 -10.44 -5.66
CA TYR A 32 -9.79 -9.36 -5.83
C TYR A 32 -10.08 -8.12 -4.96
N ARG A 33 -11.27 -8.04 -4.37
CA ARG A 33 -11.70 -6.97 -3.47
C ARG A 33 -11.40 -7.26 -1.99
N GLN A 34 -11.01 -8.49 -1.65
CA GLN A 34 -10.68 -8.87 -0.28
C GLN A 34 -9.18 -8.70 -0.06
N VAL A 35 -8.83 -7.59 0.59
CA VAL A 35 -7.46 -7.23 0.91
C VAL A 35 -7.36 -7.20 2.43
N ASN A 36 -6.54 -8.08 2.99
CA ASN A 36 -6.33 -8.13 4.43
C ASN A 36 -5.29 -7.09 4.83
N GLY A 37 -5.44 -6.60 6.07
CA GLY A 37 -4.38 -5.86 6.74
C GLY A 37 -4.52 -4.34 6.81
N LEU A 38 -5.57 -3.74 6.25
CA LEU A 38 -5.84 -2.30 6.35
C LEU A 38 -6.24 -1.81 7.76
N LYS A 39 -5.95 -2.59 8.81
CA LYS A 39 -6.36 -2.29 10.19
C LYS A 39 -5.76 -0.98 10.69
N SER A 40 -4.51 -0.69 10.32
CA SER A 40 -3.84 0.56 10.66
C SER A 40 -4.06 1.68 9.62
N TYR A 41 -4.79 1.42 8.52
CA TYR A 41 -5.10 2.42 7.50
C TYR A 41 -6.29 3.29 7.92
N VAL A 42 -6.12 3.97 9.05
CA VAL A 42 -7.12 4.78 9.74
C VAL A 42 -6.65 6.23 9.88
N ASN A 43 -7.58 7.16 10.07
CA ASN A 43 -7.28 8.54 10.38
C ASN A 43 -6.83 8.71 11.85
N LYS A 44 -6.55 9.96 12.25
CA LYS A 44 -6.13 10.28 13.63
C LYS A 44 -7.16 9.92 14.70
N ASP A 45 -8.43 9.80 14.32
CA ASP A 45 -9.55 9.45 15.18
C ASP A 45 -9.86 7.93 15.16
N GLY A 46 -9.05 7.13 14.45
CA GLY A 46 -9.25 5.68 14.32
C GLY A 46 -10.28 5.26 13.27
N VAL A 47 -10.80 6.20 12.46
CA VAL A 47 -11.77 5.90 11.40
C VAL A 47 -11.05 5.38 10.15
N PRO A 48 -11.44 4.21 9.59
CA PRO A 48 -10.83 3.65 8.40
C PRO A 48 -10.89 4.58 7.19
N TYR A 49 -9.76 4.75 6.51
CA TYR A 49 -9.74 5.37 5.20
C TYR A 49 -10.34 4.42 4.16
N LYS A 50 -11.08 4.97 3.19
CA LYS A 50 -11.52 4.19 2.04
C LYS A 50 -10.31 3.69 1.25
N PHE A 51 -10.27 2.40 1.00
CA PHE A 51 -9.29 1.76 0.12
C PHE A 51 -9.96 1.30 -1.17
N ASP A 52 -9.26 1.47 -2.29
CA ASP A 52 -9.68 1.02 -3.62
C ASP A 52 -8.48 0.40 -4.34
N MET A 53 -8.65 -0.80 -4.91
CA MET A 53 -7.63 -1.47 -5.72
C MET A 53 -7.17 -0.63 -6.91
N ARG A 54 -8.00 0.29 -7.42
CA ARG A 54 -7.57 1.26 -8.46
C ARG A 54 -6.45 2.16 -7.97
N THR A 55 -6.47 2.54 -6.70
CA THR A 55 -5.41 3.34 -6.06
C THR A 55 -4.12 2.55 -6.02
N LEU A 56 -4.17 1.30 -5.55
CA LEU A 56 -3.01 0.41 -5.50
C LEU A 56 -2.44 0.12 -6.89
N ASN A 57 -3.30 -0.26 -7.85
CA ASN A 57 -2.89 -0.52 -9.22
C ASN A 57 -2.25 0.70 -9.89
N LYS A 58 -2.74 1.92 -9.58
CA LYS A 58 -2.11 3.14 -10.08
C LYS A 58 -0.69 3.29 -9.53
N LEU A 59 -0.46 3.03 -8.24
CA LEU A 59 0.89 3.09 -7.66
C LEU A 59 1.84 2.03 -8.23
N VAL A 60 1.30 0.84 -8.56
CA VAL A 60 2.04 -0.21 -9.26
C VAL A 60 2.42 0.22 -10.67
N ASN A 61 1.47 0.77 -11.44
CA ASN A 61 1.71 1.25 -12.80
C ASN A 61 2.72 2.41 -12.86
N GLU A 62 2.81 3.22 -11.79
CA GLU A 62 3.80 4.30 -11.66
C GLU A 62 5.16 3.81 -11.12
N ASN A 63 5.34 2.49 -10.95
CA ASN A 63 6.55 1.86 -10.41
C ASN A 63 6.94 2.36 -9.00
N LEU A 64 5.95 2.76 -8.20
CA LEU A 64 6.16 3.23 -6.81
C LEU A 64 5.91 2.11 -5.80
N VAL A 65 5.09 1.14 -6.17
CA VAL A 65 4.76 -0.06 -5.39
C VAL A 65 4.96 -1.26 -6.28
N GLN A 66 5.42 -2.37 -5.71
CA GLN A 66 5.47 -3.66 -6.38
C GLN A 66 4.90 -4.74 -5.46
N SER A 67 4.68 -5.93 -6.00
CA SER A 67 4.23 -7.08 -5.21
C SER A 67 5.12 -8.29 -5.36
N GLU A 68 5.11 -9.12 -4.32
CA GLU A 68 5.69 -10.46 -4.32
C GLU A 68 4.68 -11.45 -3.75
N ILE A 69 4.87 -12.74 -4.06
CA ILE A 69 4.06 -13.81 -3.47
C ILE A 69 4.76 -14.30 -2.20
N ILE A 70 4.05 -14.25 -1.08
CA ILE A 70 4.50 -14.78 0.22
C ILE A 70 3.55 -15.88 0.71
N TYR A 71 4.05 -16.72 1.62
CA TYR A 71 3.29 -17.84 2.20
C TYR A 71 3.24 -17.80 3.73
N PRO A 72 2.74 -16.71 4.35
CA PRO A 72 2.59 -16.67 5.80
C PRO A 72 1.66 -17.80 6.24
N TYR A 73 2.15 -18.63 7.17
CA TYR A 73 1.44 -19.80 7.70
C TYR A 73 0.96 -20.79 6.62
N GLY A 74 1.69 -20.89 5.50
CA GLY A 74 1.35 -21.79 4.38
C GLY A 74 0.23 -21.29 3.47
N VAL A 75 -0.32 -20.10 3.71
CA VAL A 75 -1.38 -19.51 2.89
C VAL A 75 -0.78 -18.54 1.88
N LYS A 76 -1.10 -18.73 0.59
CA LYS A 76 -0.61 -17.90 -0.51
C LYS A 76 -1.20 -16.49 -0.46
N HIS A 77 -0.34 -15.49 -0.31
CA HIS A 77 -0.69 -14.08 -0.31
C HIS A 77 0.15 -13.30 -1.30
N GLU A 78 -0.46 -12.29 -1.93
CA GLU A 78 0.23 -11.25 -2.68
C GLU A 78 0.46 -10.07 -1.73
N HIS A 79 1.73 -9.78 -1.45
CA HIS A 79 2.19 -8.74 -0.54
C HIS A 79 2.71 -7.54 -1.35
N TYR A 80 2.25 -6.34 -1.02
CA TYR A 80 2.61 -5.11 -1.72
C TYR A 80 3.52 -4.22 -0.87
N PHE A 81 4.60 -3.71 -1.47
CA PHE A 81 5.61 -2.91 -0.79
C PHE A 81 6.20 -1.83 -1.71
N LEU A 82 6.82 -0.80 -1.11
CA LEU A 82 7.43 0.30 -1.88
C LEU A 82 8.65 -0.19 -2.67
N THR A 83 8.77 0.30 -3.90
CA THR A 83 10.03 0.25 -4.65
C THR A 83 11.00 1.30 -4.11
N GLN A 84 12.26 1.27 -4.57
CA GLN A 84 13.21 2.35 -4.28
C GLN A 84 12.68 3.73 -4.73
N ALA A 85 12.02 3.79 -5.89
CA ALA A 85 11.40 5.02 -6.37
C ALA A 85 10.24 5.48 -5.47
N GLY A 86 9.44 4.55 -4.97
CA GLY A 86 8.40 4.82 -3.97
C GLY A 86 8.95 5.40 -2.67
N GLN A 87 10.04 4.81 -2.14
CA GLN A 87 10.69 5.31 -0.93
C GLN A 87 11.20 6.73 -1.12
N VAL A 88 11.92 6.99 -2.22
CA VAL A 88 12.42 8.31 -2.57
C VAL A 88 11.29 9.32 -2.72
N TYR A 89 10.16 8.93 -3.33
CA TYR A 89 8.98 9.78 -3.46
C TYR A 89 8.43 10.20 -2.08
N VAL A 90 8.28 9.25 -1.16
CA VAL A 90 7.81 9.52 0.21
C VAL A 90 8.79 10.42 0.97
N SER A 91 10.09 10.18 0.85
CA SER A 91 11.11 11.04 1.48
C SER A 91 11.03 12.48 0.96
N MET A 92 10.87 12.69 -0.35
CA MET A 92 10.68 14.02 -0.91
C MET A 92 9.41 14.72 -0.40
N LEU A 93 8.30 13.98 -0.26
CA LEU A 93 7.06 14.53 0.31
C LEU A 93 7.25 15.00 1.76
N ALA A 94 8.05 14.27 2.55
CA ALA A 94 8.32 14.63 3.94
C ALA A 94 9.15 15.92 4.06
N ILE A 95 10.07 16.16 3.11
CA ILE A 95 10.93 17.35 3.08
C ILE A 95 10.21 18.57 2.49
N SER A 96 9.22 18.36 1.61
CA SER A 96 8.43 19.45 0.99
C SER A 96 7.39 20.12 1.90
N LYS A 97 7.37 19.76 3.18
CA LYS A 97 6.49 20.33 4.22
C LYS A 97 7.28 21.26 5.12
#